data_AF-A0A5P8K7L3-F1
#
_entry.id   AF-A0A5P8K7L3-F1
#
_cell.length_a   1.000
_cell.length_b   1.000
_cell.length_c   1.000
_cell.angle_alpha   90.00
_cell.angle_beta   90.00
_cell.angle_gamma   90.00
#
_symmetry.space_group_name_H-M   'P 1'
#
loop_
_entity.id
_entity.type
_entity.pdbx_description
1 polymer ?
#
loop_
_entity_poly.entity_id
_entity_poly.type
_entity_poly.pdbx_seq_one_letter_code
_entity_poly.pdbx_strand_id
1 'polypeptide(L)'
;MDWDKEQRQEWLAEVHLERDRLLPLRAEATETTIELMRTSTGQVAEPDLVPYLNLTYLLTVKRAYGDDQLLAFALSLANWAVAALDEVAKVTGRTAEQVIDQYETAIIAARESAGADEDDLG
;
A
#
# COMPACT_ATOMS: atom_id res chain seq x y z
N MET A 1 -15.32 16.69 -4.44
CA MET A 1 -15.90 17.15 -3.16
C MET A 1 -15.46 18.61 -3.03
N ASP A 2 -16.39 19.57 -3.06
CA ASP A 2 -16.05 21.00 -3.04
C ASP A 2 -16.00 21.45 -1.57
N TRP A 3 -14.79 21.55 -1.01
CA TRP A 3 -14.57 21.90 0.39
C TRP A 3 -14.45 23.41 0.52
N ASP A 4 -15.12 24.00 1.51
CA ASP A 4 -14.88 25.39 1.83
C ASP A 4 -13.46 25.59 2.39
N LYS A 5 -12.99 26.85 2.37
CA LYS A 5 -11.62 27.20 2.75
C LYS A 5 -11.32 26.90 4.22
N GLU A 6 -12.32 26.99 5.10
CA GLU A 6 -12.19 26.82 6.54
C GLU A 6 -12.08 25.34 6.90
N GLN A 7 -12.96 24.50 6.34
CA GLN A 7 -12.90 23.03 6.44
C GLN A 7 -11.55 22.50 5.93
N ARG A 8 -11.03 23.07 4.84
CA ARG A 8 -9.71 22.68 4.33
C ARG A 8 -8.58 23.01 5.31
N GLN A 9 -8.67 24.13 6.01
CA GLN A 9 -7.65 24.54 6.98
C GLN A 9 -7.68 23.68 8.24
N GLU A 10 -8.88 23.38 8.75
CA GLU A 10 -9.06 22.47 9.88
C GLU A 10 -8.52 21.08 9.58
N TRP A 11 -8.86 20.54 8.42
CA TRP A 11 -8.34 19.24 7.98
C TRP A 11 -6.81 19.22 7.85
N LEU A 12 -6.21 20.26 7.26
CA LEU A 12 -4.76 20.35 7.16
C LEU A 12 -4.09 20.41 8.54
N ALA A 13 -4.70 21.13 9.50
CA ALA A 13 -4.20 21.19 10.87
C ALA A 13 -4.25 19.81 11.55
N GLU A 14 -5.34 19.06 11.36
CA GLU A 14 -5.47 17.68 11.85
C GLU A 14 -4.39 16.77 11.24
N VAL A 15 -4.20 16.81 9.91
CA VAL A 15 -3.15 16.04 9.22
C VAL A 15 -1.76 16.39 9.74
N HIS A 16 -1.48 17.66 10.01
CA HIS A 16 -0.20 18.08 10.57
C HIS A 16 0.02 17.52 11.99
N LEU A 17 -0.99 17.57 12.85
CA LEU A 17 -0.93 17.00 14.19
C LEU A 17 -0.69 15.49 14.15
N GLU A 18 -1.43 14.77 13.31
CA GLU A 18 -1.25 13.32 13.14
C GLU A 18 0.13 12.98 12.58
N ARG A 19 0.63 13.75 11.60
CA ARG A 19 1.99 13.57 11.07
C ARG A 19 3.05 13.73 12.17
N ASP A 20 2.95 14.77 12.98
CA ASP A 20 3.92 15.05 14.03
C ASP A 20 3.88 13.96 15.12
N ARG A 21 2.69 13.43 15.40
CA ARG A 21 2.46 12.32 16.34
C ARG A 21 3.09 11.00 15.85
N LEU A 22 3.02 10.72 14.55
CA LEU A 22 3.56 9.49 13.94
C LEU A 22 5.04 9.57 13.59
N LEU A 23 5.60 10.79 13.48
CA LEU A 23 6.99 11.02 13.09
C LEU A 23 8.03 10.20 13.89
N PRO A 24 7.90 10.08 15.23
CA PRO A 24 8.82 9.28 16.04
C PRO A 24 8.83 7.78 15.69
N LEU A 25 7.73 7.25 15.15
CA LEU A 25 7.55 5.82 14.86
C LEU A 25 8.14 5.42 13.48
N ARG A 26 8.57 6.40 12.68
CA ARG A 26 8.97 6.20 11.28
C ARG A 26 10.10 5.19 11.09
N ALA A 27 11.10 5.18 11.98
CA ALA A 27 12.27 4.32 11.83
C ALA A 27 11.88 2.83 11.96
N GLU A 28 11.18 2.50 13.04
CA GLU A 28 10.68 1.15 13.30
C GLU A 28 9.67 0.71 12.24
N ALA A 29 8.77 1.60 11.83
CA ALA A 29 7.85 1.36 10.71
C ALA A 29 8.60 1.00 9.42
N THR A 30 9.70 1.69 9.11
CA THR A 30 10.54 1.42 7.93
C THR A 30 11.20 0.05 8.01
N GLU A 31 11.78 -0.31 9.14
CA GLU A 31 12.40 -1.63 9.35
C GLU A 31 11.39 -2.76 9.18
N THR A 32 10.21 -2.58 9.78
CA THR A 32 9.05 -3.49 9.69
C THR A 32 8.58 -3.63 8.23
N THR A 33 8.52 -2.53 7.48
CA THR A 33 8.20 -2.55 6.03
C THR A 33 9.23 -3.35 5.23
N ILE A 34 10.53 -3.16 5.50
CA ILE A 34 11.60 -3.87 4.81
C ILE A 34 11.54 -5.37 5.08
N GLU A 35 11.29 -5.78 6.33
CA GLU A 35 11.15 -7.19 6.69
C GLU A 35 9.94 -7.84 5.99
N LEU A 36 8.79 -7.16 5.96
CA LEU A 36 7.64 -7.63 5.19
C LEU A 36 8.02 -7.83 3.72
N MET A 37 8.60 -6.80 3.08
CA MET A 37 8.96 -6.88 1.65
C MET A 37 9.94 -8.02 1.38
N ARG A 38 10.94 -8.23 2.23
CA ARG A 38 11.89 -9.35 2.10
C ARG A 38 11.21 -10.72 2.18
N THR A 39 10.22 -10.86 3.04
CA THR A 39 9.53 -12.14 3.25
C THR A 39 8.52 -12.42 2.14
N SER A 40 7.87 -11.38 1.60
CA SER A 40 6.81 -11.53 0.60
C SER A 40 7.30 -11.49 -0.86
N THR A 41 8.47 -10.90 -1.13
CA THR A 41 9.02 -10.81 -2.50
C THR A 41 9.36 -12.21 -3.03
N GLY A 42 8.89 -12.53 -4.24
CA GLY A 42 9.08 -13.85 -4.87
C GLY A 42 8.01 -14.89 -4.53
N GLN A 43 7.03 -14.55 -3.69
CA GLN A 43 5.89 -15.42 -3.35
C GLN A 43 4.55 -14.94 -3.95
N VAL A 44 4.55 -13.83 -4.69
CA VAL A 44 3.35 -13.24 -5.27
C VAL A 44 3.02 -13.96 -6.59
N ALA A 45 2.13 -14.95 -6.52
CA ALA A 45 1.53 -15.54 -7.71
C ALA A 45 0.35 -14.70 -8.24
N GLU A 46 -0.39 -14.04 -7.34
CA GLU A 46 -1.61 -13.30 -7.67
C GLU A 46 -1.75 -12.04 -6.78
N PRO A 47 -1.72 -10.82 -7.36
CA PRO A 47 -1.82 -9.57 -6.60
C PRO A 47 -3.22 -9.29 -6.03
N ASP A 48 -4.27 -9.98 -6.50
CA ASP A 48 -5.66 -9.80 -6.07
C ASP A 48 -6.04 -10.55 -4.79
N LEU A 49 -5.20 -11.48 -4.31
CA LEU A 49 -5.45 -12.21 -3.07
C LEU A 49 -4.85 -11.48 -1.86
N VAL A 50 -5.58 -11.45 -0.74
CA VAL A 50 -5.03 -11.02 0.56
C VAL A 50 -3.91 -12.00 0.93
N PRO A 51 -2.62 -11.60 0.89
CA PRO A 51 -1.56 -12.56 1.11
C PRO A 51 -1.56 -12.93 2.59
N TYR A 52 -1.80 -14.21 2.91
CA TYR A 52 -1.87 -14.69 4.30
C TYR A 52 -0.67 -14.26 5.14
N LEU A 53 0.51 -14.23 4.52
CA LEU A 53 1.74 -13.76 5.14
C LEU A 53 1.67 -12.27 5.50
N ASN A 54 1.21 -11.42 4.56
CA ASN A 54 1.06 -9.98 4.80
C ASN A 54 0.02 -9.71 5.89
N LEU A 55 -1.13 -10.42 5.86
CA LEU A 55 -2.16 -10.28 6.89
C LEU A 55 -1.65 -10.72 8.27
N THR A 56 -0.92 -11.82 8.34
CA THR A 56 -0.30 -12.30 9.59
C THR A 56 0.66 -11.25 10.16
N TYR A 57 1.43 -10.61 9.28
CA TYR A 57 2.39 -9.58 9.67
C TYR A 57 1.68 -8.31 10.17
N LEU A 58 0.64 -7.83 9.46
CA LEU A 58 -0.20 -6.70 9.89
C LEU A 58 -0.87 -6.93 11.24
N LEU A 59 -1.44 -8.14 11.43
CA LEU A 59 -2.06 -8.51 12.70
C LEU A 59 -1.04 -8.59 13.85
N THR A 60 0.20 -8.99 13.54
CA THR A 60 1.29 -9.01 14.51
C THR A 60 1.68 -7.60 14.93
N VAL A 61 1.88 -6.69 13.98
CA VAL A 61 2.18 -5.27 14.25
C VAL A 61 1.07 -4.65 15.09
N LYS A 62 -0.19 -4.84 14.71
CA LYS A 62 -1.34 -4.32 15.45
C LYS A 62 -1.37 -4.83 16.90
N ARG A 63 -1.15 -6.13 17.11
CA ARG A 63 -1.20 -6.76 18.44
C ARG A 63 -0.02 -6.36 19.33
N ALA A 64 1.16 -6.19 18.75
CA ALA A 64 2.38 -5.88 19.50
C ALA A 64 2.50 -4.39 19.83
N TYR A 65 2.08 -3.51 18.92
CA TYR A 65 2.43 -2.08 18.97
C TYR A 65 1.24 -1.12 18.86
N GLY A 66 0.02 -1.61 18.59
CA GLY A 66 -1.19 -0.80 18.54
C GLY A 66 -1.47 -0.12 17.19
N ASP A 67 -2.56 0.65 17.14
CA ASP A 67 -3.08 1.23 15.89
C ASP A 67 -2.19 2.34 15.32
N ASP A 68 -1.46 3.07 16.17
CA ASP A 68 -0.53 4.13 15.73
C ASP A 68 0.66 3.56 14.97
N GLN A 69 1.23 2.48 15.48
CA GLN A 69 2.31 1.79 14.80
C GLN A 69 1.83 1.16 13.49
N LEU A 70 0.60 0.63 13.47
CA LEU A 70 -0.02 0.13 12.25
C LEU A 70 -0.19 1.26 11.21
N LEU A 71 -0.61 2.45 11.64
CA LEU A 71 -0.75 3.61 10.75
C LEU A 71 0.61 4.10 10.24
N ALA A 72 1.62 4.21 11.12
CA ALA A 72 2.98 4.55 10.72
C ALA A 72 3.57 3.52 9.75
N PHE A 73 3.32 2.22 9.99
CA PHE A 73 3.69 1.13 9.10
C PHE A 73 3.01 1.25 7.74
N ALA A 74 1.69 1.50 7.69
CA ALA A 74 0.96 1.66 6.44
C ALA A 74 1.47 2.85 5.61
N LEU A 75 1.77 3.99 6.27
CA LEU A 75 2.38 5.16 5.63
C LEU A 75 3.78 4.85 5.09
N SER A 76 4.59 4.12 5.85
CA SER A 76 5.91 3.66 5.40
C SER A 76 5.79 2.77 4.16
N LEU A 77 4.91 1.76 4.19
CA LEU A 77 4.67 0.87 3.06
C LEU A 77 4.23 1.62 1.80
N ALA A 78 3.33 2.58 1.93
CA ALA A 78 2.89 3.42 0.83
C ALA A 78 4.05 4.24 0.22
N ASN A 79 4.90 4.84 1.05
CA ASN A 79 6.07 5.59 0.57
C ASN A 79 7.06 4.70 -0.18
N TRP A 80 7.31 3.48 0.30
CA TRP A 80 8.18 2.53 -0.38
C TRP A 80 7.58 2.04 -1.70
N ALA A 81 6.28 1.83 -1.77
CA ALA A 81 5.59 1.47 -3.02
C ALA A 81 5.74 2.58 -4.08
N VAL A 82 5.54 3.85 -3.69
CA VAL A 82 5.76 5.01 -4.59
C VAL A 82 7.21 5.07 -5.06
N ALA A 83 8.18 4.94 -4.15
CA ALA A 83 9.59 4.96 -4.50
C ALA A 83 9.97 3.82 -5.47
N ALA A 84 9.39 2.62 -5.28
CA ALA A 84 9.60 1.50 -6.18
C ALA A 84 8.98 1.73 -7.56
N LEU A 85 7.77 2.30 -7.63
CA LEU A 85 7.11 2.66 -8.89
C LEU A 85 7.91 3.71 -9.68
N ASP A 86 8.42 4.74 -8.99
CA ASP A 86 9.28 5.75 -9.60
C ASP A 86 10.56 5.13 -10.18
N GLU A 87 11.14 4.15 -9.48
CA GLU A 87 12.32 3.43 -9.97
C GLU A 87 11.99 2.57 -11.20
N VAL A 88 10.87 1.84 -11.17
CA VAL A 88 10.37 1.08 -12.34
C VAL A 88 10.14 1.99 -13.54
N ALA A 89 9.52 3.15 -13.32
CA ALA A 89 9.28 4.15 -14.37
C ALA A 89 10.60 4.60 -15.01
N LYS A 90 11.61 4.95 -14.20
CA LYS A 90 12.94 5.35 -14.68
C LYS A 90 13.60 4.25 -15.50
N VAL A 91 13.67 3.01 -14.99
CA VAL A 91 14.39 1.92 -15.67
C VAL A 91 13.68 1.44 -16.94
N THR A 92 12.36 1.65 -17.05
CA THR A 92 11.58 1.29 -18.24
C THR A 92 11.38 2.42 -19.23
N GLY A 93 11.84 3.64 -18.91
CA GLY A 93 11.63 4.83 -19.74
C GLY A 93 10.17 5.27 -19.82
N ARG A 94 9.36 4.96 -18.80
CA ARG A 94 7.93 5.28 -18.72
C ARG A 94 7.66 6.34 -17.67
N THR A 95 6.45 6.88 -17.65
CA THR A 95 5.96 7.66 -16.51
C THR A 95 5.44 6.73 -15.41
N ALA A 96 5.40 7.21 -14.17
CA ALA A 96 4.80 6.46 -13.06
C ALA A 96 3.33 6.12 -13.35
N GLU A 97 2.59 7.03 -13.97
CA GLU A 97 1.20 6.83 -14.42
C GLU A 97 1.09 5.65 -15.39
N GLN A 98 1.94 5.58 -16.42
CA GLN A 98 1.93 4.45 -17.36
C GLN A 98 2.24 3.09 -16.71
N VAL A 99 3.08 3.08 -15.65
CA VAL A 99 3.36 1.86 -14.88
C VAL A 99 2.13 1.47 -14.05
N ILE A 100 1.45 2.44 -13.43
CA ILE A 100 0.22 2.23 -12.67
C ILE A 100 -0.90 1.71 -13.58
N ASP A 101 -1.13 2.35 -14.73
CA ASP A 101 -2.15 1.94 -15.71
C ASP A 101 -1.94 0.49 -16.17
N GLN A 102 -0.67 0.08 -16.34
CA GLN A 102 -0.34 -1.30 -16.66
C GLN A 102 -0.78 -2.26 -15.56
N TYR A 103 -0.49 -1.94 -14.29
CA TYR A 103 -0.90 -2.79 -13.16
C TYR A 103 -2.42 -2.82 -13.01
N GLU A 104 -3.11 -1.69 -13.20
CA GLU A 104 -4.58 -1.63 -13.17
C GLU A 104 -5.19 -2.52 -14.25
N THR A 105 -4.68 -2.42 -15.49
CA THR A 105 -5.12 -3.27 -16.60
C THR A 105 -4.91 -4.76 -16.30
N ALA A 106 -3.75 -5.13 -15.72
CA ALA A 106 -3.44 -6.50 -15.38
C ALA A 106 -4.39 -7.06 -14.29
N ILE A 107 -4.75 -6.25 -13.30
CA ILE A 107 -5.71 -6.60 -12.25
C ILE A 107 -7.11 -6.80 -12.82
N ILE A 108 -7.57 -5.89 -13.69
CA ILE A 108 -8.88 -6.02 -14.35
C ILE A 108 -8.93 -7.33 -15.16
N ALA A 109 -7.90 -7.60 -15.96
CA ALA A 109 -7.82 -8.83 -16.75
C ALA A 109 -7.79 -10.10 -15.89
N ALA A 110 -7.08 -10.08 -14.75
CA ALA A 110 -7.04 -11.21 -13.82
C ALA A 110 -8.42 -11.47 -13.21
N ARG A 111 -9.16 -10.42 -12.83
CA ARG A 111 -10.53 -10.53 -12.30
C ARG A 111 -11.53 -11.06 -13.31
N GLU A 112 -11.44 -10.58 -14.55
CA GLU A 112 -12.28 -11.08 -15.65
C GLU A 112 -12.03 -12.56 -15.92
N SER A 113 -10.78 -13.00 -15.83
CA SER A 113 -10.41 -14.41 -16.00
C SER A 113 -10.90 -15.29 -14.83
N ALA A 114 -10.78 -14.81 -13.59
CA ALA A 114 -11.24 -15.53 -12.41
C ALA A 114 -12.77 -15.66 -12.34
N GLY A 115 -13.53 -14.68 -12.86
CA GLY A 115 -14.99 -14.77 -12.95
C GLY A 115 -15.48 -15.69 -14.07
N ALA A 116 -14.72 -15.84 -15.16
CA ALA A 116 -15.08 -16.73 -16.26
C ALA A 116 -14.99 -18.23 -15.89
N ASP A 117 -14.09 -18.60 -14.96
CA ASP A 117 -13.94 -19.97 -14.47
C ASP A 117 -15.09 -20.41 -13.51
N GLU A 118 -15.81 -19.47 -12.89
CA GLU A 118 -16.99 -19.78 -12.07
C GLU A 118 -18.26 -20.04 -12.91
N ASP A 119 -18.36 -19.40 -14.09
CA ASP A 119 -19.53 -19.49 -14.97
C ASP A 119 -19.52 -20.72 -15.92
N ASP A 120 -18.37 -21.39 -16.13
CA ASP A 120 -18.24 -22.59 -17.00
C ASP A 120 -18.47 -23.93 -16.24
N LEU A 121 -18.84 -23.86 -14.96
CA LEU A 121 -19.23 -25.00 -14.11
C LEU A 121 -20.73 -25.05 -13.77
N GLY A 122 -21.56 -24.22 -14.42
CA GLY A 122 -23.01 -24.12 -14.25
C GLY A 122 -23.85 -24.99 -15.19
#